data_AF-A0A9P6HZE3-F1
#
_entry.id   AF-A0A9P6HZE3-F1
#
_cell.length_a   1.000
_cell.length_b   1.000
_cell.length_c   1.000
_cell.angle_alpha   90.00
_cell.angle_beta   90.00
_cell.angle_gamma   90.00
#
_symmetry.space_group_name_H-M   'P 1'
#
loop_
_entity.id
_entity.type
_entity.pdbx_description
1 polymer ?
#
loop_
_entity_poly.entity_id
_entity_poly.type
_entity_poly.pdbx_seq_one_letter_code
_entity_poly.pdbx_strand_id
1 'polypeptide(L)'
;MAISVELILGIAVATVVAVLISRLLITQRSNKQLNDSPKDKPRPRDFTFRVDEIPAGTSRSVLETNLRTLQATALPILKDALGTLEIRSLATRDAHFACATATITTPLSEADLFRSLHKALRAVGLPYRCDCNFLGITPLYDSEASADACDVIAVPGLASHAVGSWKTPGENEVWLRDWLPKDIPNVRVLLYGYDTTLLKNESTSSIEDLSRRLLESVTTFRLSTNVCAAYSPRSINQADETEQTQSRPVIFIGHSLGGLLVKEALVQAYRSPDSKPIHKPLYKNCCGIIFFGVPHLGLRNEALKTLVEGQPNQALVDSIVVDNESEPSHFLARISDDFARCFHGETRVVSFYERKRSPTVEMHNGKLSKTGAKVLMVTRKSATSTGITGVSEEDNIPLEEDHSGLVKFQSRGQDAYSVVRERIRSFVSKAASVDNYEGKDTNAYG
;
A
#
# COMPACT_ATOMS: atom_id res chain seq x y z
N MET A 1 -21.01 24.73 -66.12
CA MET A 1 -20.32 24.31 -64.88
C MET A 1 -21.24 24.64 -63.71
N ALA A 2 -22.09 23.69 -63.32
CA ALA A 2 -22.98 23.85 -62.18
C ALA A 2 -22.34 23.16 -60.98
N ILE A 3 -21.80 23.94 -60.05
CA ILE A 3 -21.36 23.43 -58.75
C ILE A 3 -22.64 23.03 -58.01
N SER A 4 -22.77 21.78 -57.60
CA SER A 4 -23.98 21.29 -56.95
C SER A 4 -24.23 22.07 -55.66
N VAL A 5 -25.49 22.41 -55.41
CA VAL A 5 -25.95 23.16 -54.22
C VAL A 5 -25.50 22.45 -52.92
N GLU A 6 -25.34 21.14 -52.96
CA GLU A 6 -24.81 20.34 -51.84
C GLU A 6 -23.35 20.67 -51.49
N LEU A 7 -22.49 20.96 -52.48
CA LEU A 7 -21.09 21.33 -52.22
C LEU A 7 -20.99 22.72 -51.56
N ILE A 8 -21.84 23.66 -51.98
CA ILE A 8 -21.92 25.01 -51.40
C ILE A 8 -22.45 24.94 -49.95
N LEU A 9 -23.46 24.11 -49.71
CA LEU A 9 -24.02 23.91 -48.37
C LEU A 9 -23.01 23.23 -47.43
N GLY A 10 -22.25 22.25 -47.93
CA GLY A 10 -21.19 21.58 -47.17
C GLY A 10 -20.06 22.53 -46.74
N ILE A 11 -19.61 23.41 -47.64
CA ILE A 11 -18.57 24.40 -47.34
C ILE A 11 -19.05 25.44 -46.33
N ALA A 12 -20.31 25.89 -46.45
CA ALA A 12 -20.91 26.85 -45.52
C ALA A 12 -21.06 26.28 -44.09
N VAL A 13 -21.47 25.02 -43.96
CA VAL A 13 -21.57 24.34 -42.65
C VAL A 13 -20.19 24.17 -42.02
N ALA A 14 -19.18 23.76 -42.81
CA ALA A 14 -17.81 23.59 -42.31
C ALA A 14 -17.20 24.91 -41.81
N THR A 15 -17.45 26.02 -42.49
CA THR A 15 -16.96 27.35 -42.07
C THR A 15 -17.65 27.83 -40.79
N VAL A 16 -18.97 27.63 -40.65
CA VAL A 16 -19.70 27.99 -39.41
C VAL A 16 -19.20 27.18 -38.22
N VAL A 17 -18.95 25.87 -38.40
CA VAL A 17 -18.41 25.00 -37.34
C VAL A 17 -16.99 25.43 -36.96
N ALA A 18 -16.12 25.75 -37.92
CA ALA A 18 -14.76 26.22 -37.65
C ALA A 18 -14.74 27.56 -36.87
N VAL A 19 -15.65 28.48 -37.20
CA VAL A 19 -15.79 29.75 -36.48
C VAL A 19 -16.33 29.54 -35.07
N LEU A 20 -17.28 28.63 -34.87
CA LEU A 20 -17.80 28.27 -33.54
C LEU A 20 -16.73 27.63 -32.66
N ILE A 21 -15.93 26.70 -33.19
CA ILE A 21 -14.80 26.07 -32.47
C ILE A 21 -13.76 27.14 -32.11
N SER A 22 -13.41 28.03 -33.05
CA SER A 22 -12.44 29.11 -32.80
C SER A 22 -12.94 30.08 -31.73
N ARG A 23 -14.23 30.44 -31.74
CA ARG A 23 -14.83 31.25 -30.67
C ARG A 23 -14.83 30.52 -29.33
N LEU A 24 -15.17 29.23 -29.30
CA LEU A 24 -15.13 28.42 -28.07
C LEU A 24 -13.73 28.36 -27.47
N LEU A 25 -12.69 28.19 -28.31
CA LEU A 25 -11.29 28.17 -27.89
C LEU A 25 -10.81 29.55 -27.40
N ILE A 26 -11.27 30.64 -28.02
CA ILE A 26 -10.97 32.02 -27.57
C ILE A 26 -11.68 32.32 -26.24
N THR A 27 -12.94 31.91 -26.07
CA THR A 27 -13.68 32.08 -24.81
C THR A 27 -13.07 31.22 -23.69
N GLN A 28 -12.61 30.00 -23.99
CA GLN A 28 -11.86 29.18 -23.02
C GLN A 28 -10.51 29.80 -22.65
N ARG A 29 -9.77 30.41 -23.59
CA ARG A 29 -8.53 31.15 -23.30
C ARG A 29 -8.79 32.41 -22.46
N SER A 30 -9.84 33.16 -22.77
CA SER A 30 -10.23 34.37 -22.03
C SER A 30 -10.69 34.04 -20.60
N ASN A 31 -11.50 33.00 -20.41
CA ASN A 31 -11.90 32.52 -19.08
C ASN A 31 -10.73 31.95 -18.27
N LYS A 32 -9.66 31.48 -18.93
CA LYS A 32 -8.42 31.06 -18.26
C LYS A 32 -7.58 32.26 -17.79
N GLN A 33 -7.66 33.41 -18.45
CA GLN A 33 -6.95 34.64 -18.07
C GLN A 33 -7.70 35.51 -17.03
N LEU A 34 -9.02 35.43 -16.95
CA LEU A 34 -9.84 36.23 -16.03
C LEU A 34 -10.00 35.65 -14.62
N ASN A 35 -9.47 34.44 -14.35
CA ASN A 35 -9.51 33.80 -13.03
C ASN A 35 -8.20 33.91 -12.23
N ASP A 36 -7.18 34.61 -12.74
CA ASP A 36 -5.95 34.90 -12.00
C ASP A 36 -6.14 36.13 -11.11
N SER A 37 -7.00 36.00 -10.10
CA SER A 37 -6.78 36.73 -8.84
C SER A 37 -5.46 36.21 -8.23
N PRO A 38 -4.70 37.00 -7.46
CA PRO A 38 -3.46 36.53 -6.84
C PRO A 38 -3.78 35.52 -5.72
N LYS A 39 -4.10 34.28 -6.10
CA LYS A 39 -4.35 33.16 -5.20
C LYS A 39 -3.03 32.45 -4.96
N ASP A 40 -2.57 32.53 -3.72
CA ASP A 40 -1.52 31.74 -3.05
C ASP A 40 -0.59 30.94 -3.98
N LYS A 41 0.67 31.38 -4.09
CA LYS A 41 1.73 30.47 -4.54
C LYS A 41 1.64 29.21 -3.66
N PRO A 42 1.55 28.00 -4.25
CA PRO A 42 1.42 26.78 -3.47
C PRO A 42 2.59 26.70 -2.48
N ARG A 43 2.26 26.52 -1.20
CA ARG A 43 3.27 26.45 -0.15
C ARG A 43 4.12 25.19 -0.37
N PRO A 44 5.45 25.29 -0.24
CA PRO A 44 6.31 24.11 -0.29
C PRO A 44 5.86 23.09 0.76
N ARG A 45 5.83 21.82 0.37
CA ARG A 45 5.49 20.70 1.23
C ARG A 45 6.45 19.55 0.97
N ASP A 46 6.64 18.72 1.98
CA ASP A 46 7.43 17.53 1.83
C ASP A 46 6.66 16.46 1.07
N PHE A 47 7.32 15.89 0.08
CA PHE A 47 6.77 14.98 -0.88
C PHE A 47 7.63 13.74 -0.94
N THR A 48 7.05 12.59 -0.60
CA THR A 48 7.73 11.29 -0.64
C THR A 48 7.33 10.55 -1.91
N PHE A 49 8.31 10.03 -2.63
CA PHE A 49 8.13 9.27 -3.86
C PHE A 49 9.00 8.01 -3.88
N ARG A 50 8.59 7.04 -4.69
CA ARG A 50 9.35 5.83 -5.00
C ARG A 50 10.30 6.12 -6.15
N VAL A 51 11.53 5.62 -6.04
CA VAL A 51 12.48 5.50 -7.14
C VAL A 51 12.71 4.02 -7.36
N ASP A 52 12.43 3.57 -8.58
CA ASP A 52 12.39 2.18 -8.99
C ASP A 52 13.34 1.95 -10.17
N GLU A 53 13.56 0.69 -10.53
CA GLU A 53 14.50 0.29 -11.60
C GLU A 53 15.93 0.79 -11.33
N ILE A 54 16.31 0.87 -10.05
CA ILE A 54 17.68 1.21 -9.64
C ILE A 54 18.53 -0.04 -9.85
N PRO A 55 19.66 -0.02 -10.59
CA PRO A 55 20.49 -1.21 -10.75
C PRO A 55 20.91 -1.82 -9.40
N ALA A 56 20.84 -3.14 -9.27
CA ALA A 56 21.29 -3.87 -8.09
C ALA A 56 22.75 -3.52 -7.74
N GLY A 57 23.06 -3.47 -6.44
CA GLY A 57 24.37 -3.05 -5.93
C GLY A 57 24.65 -1.54 -5.97
N THR A 58 23.74 -0.72 -6.51
CA THR A 58 23.84 0.74 -6.38
C THR A 58 23.81 1.11 -4.89
N SER A 59 24.82 1.85 -4.41
CA SER A 59 24.83 2.33 -3.02
C SER A 59 23.92 3.55 -2.84
N ARG A 60 23.52 3.83 -1.59
CA ARG A 60 22.75 5.03 -1.26
C ARG A 60 23.42 6.32 -1.74
N SER A 61 24.74 6.45 -1.58
CA SER A 61 25.49 7.64 -2.00
C SER A 61 25.53 7.81 -3.51
N VAL A 62 25.63 6.71 -4.27
CA VAL A 62 25.57 6.73 -5.73
C VAL A 62 24.18 7.13 -6.21
N LEU A 63 23.12 6.54 -5.64
CA LEU A 63 21.74 6.92 -5.96
C LEU A 63 21.49 8.41 -5.70
N GLU A 64 21.90 8.89 -4.53
CA GLU A 64 21.75 10.30 -4.17
C GLU A 64 22.50 11.21 -5.14
N THR A 65 23.75 10.87 -5.48
CA THR A 65 24.55 11.59 -6.47
C THR A 65 23.85 11.64 -7.82
N ASN A 66 23.37 10.50 -8.31
CA ASN A 66 22.66 10.40 -9.59
C ASN A 66 21.41 11.28 -9.60
N LEU A 67 20.59 11.24 -8.55
CA LEU A 67 19.39 12.08 -8.47
C LEU A 67 19.73 13.57 -8.34
N ARG A 68 20.85 13.93 -7.69
CA ARG A 68 21.32 15.32 -7.62
C ARG A 68 21.85 15.82 -8.97
N THR A 69 22.39 14.96 -9.84
CA THR A 69 22.82 15.38 -11.20
C THR A 69 21.68 15.91 -12.06
N LEU A 70 20.43 15.53 -11.75
CA LEU A 70 19.23 16.04 -12.42
C LEU A 70 19.11 17.57 -12.32
N GLN A 71 19.74 18.19 -11.30
CA GLN A 71 19.78 19.65 -11.16
C GLN A 71 20.40 20.38 -12.37
N ALA A 72 21.25 19.71 -13.16
CA ALA A 72 21.88 20.28 -14.34
C ALA A 72 20.89 20.46 -15.51
N THR A 73 19.85 19.63 -15.58
CA THR A 73 18.86 19.62 -16.68
C THR A 73 17.45 20.02 -16.21
N ALA A 74 17.25 20.12 -14.90
CA ALA A 74 15.98 20.48 -14.27
C ALA A 74 15.60 21.95 -14.45
N LEU A 75 14.30 22.21 -14.50
CA LEU A 75 13.75 23.56 -14.36
C LEU A 75 14.05 24.13 -12.97
N PRO A 76 14.13 25.46 -12.79
CA PRO A 76 14.54 26.09 -11.52
C PRO A 76 13.80 25.54 -10.28
N ILE A 77 12.48 25.40 -10.35
CA ILE A 77 11.66 24.92 -9.22
C ILE A 77 12.01 23.45 -8.85
N LEU A 78 12.29 22.60 -9.84
CA LEU A 78 12.72 21.22 -9.58
C LEU A 78 14.17 21.19 -9.04
N LYS A 79 15.04 22.08 -9.52
CA LYS A 79 16.41 22.21 -9.02
C LYS A 79 16.43 22.55 -7.53
N ASP A 80 15.59 23.50 -7.11
CA ASP A 80 15.42 23.88 -5.71
C ASP A 80 14.89 22.70 -4.88
N ALA A 81 13.87 22.01 -5.39
CA ALA A 81 13.32 20.84 -4.72
C ALA A 81 14.35 19.71 -4.54
N LEU A 82 15.16 19.42 -5.57
CA LEU A 82 16.25 18.45 -5.49
C LEU A 82 17.36 18.88 -4.52
N GLY A 83 17.46 20.17 -4.18
CA GLY A 83 18.35 20.66 -3.12
C GLY A 83 18.01 20.06 -1.76
N THR A 84 16.72 19.81 -1.51
CA THR A 84 16.19 19.20 -0.27
C THR A 84 16.07 17.67 -0.34
N LEU A 85 16.62 17.04 -1.38
CA LEU A 85 16.53 15.60 -1.57
C LEU A 85 17.12 14.83 -0.38
N GLU A 86 16.35 13.86 0.12
CA GLU A 86 16.78 12.88 1.10
C GLU A 86 16.40 11.47 0.65
N ILE A 87 17.36 10.55 0.62
CA ILE A 87 17.10 9.13 0.38
C ILE A 87 16.72 8.46 1.70
N ARG A 88 15.45 8.11 1.83
CA ARG A 88 14.87 7.57 3.06
C ARG A 88 15.05 6.06 3.18
N SER A 89 14.94 5.32 2.08
CA SER A 89 15.23 3.88 2.02
C SER A 89 15.91 3.49 0.71
N LEU A 90 16.61 2.37 0.73
CA LEU A 90 17.11 1.65 -0.45
C LEU A 90 17.15 0.18 -0.07
N ALA A 91 16.45 -0.66 -0.83
CA ALA A 91 16.31 -2.08 -0.55
C ALA A 91 16.22 -2.90 -1.83
N THR A 92 16.61 -4.16 -1.77
CA THR A 92 16.57 -5.09 -2.90
C THR A 92 15.14 -5.29 -3.38
N ARG A 93 14.95 -5.25 -4.70
CA ARG A 93 13.67 -5.57 -5.34
C ARG A 93 13.71 -6.95 -5.96
N ASP A 94 14.79 -7.26 -6.66
CA ASP A 94 15.07 -8.55 -7.30
C ASP A 94 16.57 -8.62 -7.65
N ALA A 95 16.96 -9.63 -8.46
CA ALA A 95 18.36 -9.87 -8.85
C ALA A 95 18.98 -8.76 -9.70
N HIS A 96 18.18 -7.90 -10.30
CA HIS A 96 18.62 -6.85 -11.21
C HIS A 96 18.37 -5.45 -10.67
N PHE A 97 17.37 -5.30 -9.81
CA PHE A 97 16.91 -4.01 -9.36
C PHE A 97 16.82 -3.87 -7.84
N ALA A 98 17.00 -2.63 -7.39
CA ALA A 98 16.68 -2.12 -6.08
C ALA A 98 15.56 -1.07 -6.19
N CYS A 99 14.94 -0.78 -5.05
CA CYS A 99 13.89 0.20 -4.90
C CYS A 99 14.23 1.13 -3.73
N ALA A 100 13.95 2.41 -3.89
CA ALA A 100 14.18 3.43 -2.88
C ALA A 100 12.91 4.25 -2.62
N THR A 101 12.83 4.82 -1.42
CA THR A 101 11.94 5.95 -1.15
C THR A 101 12.78 7.19 -0.93
N ALA A 102 12.35 8.31 -1.51
CA ALA A 102 13.02 9.59 -1.41
C ALA A 102 12.02 10.68 -1.05
N THR A 103 12.50 11.72 -0.38
CA THR A 103 11.70 12.89 0.00
C THR A 103 12.34 14.16 -0.56
N ILE A 104 11.51 15.08 -1.02
CA ILE A 104 11.89 16.45 -1.41
C ILE A 104 10.84 17.42 -0.88
N THR A 105 11.22 18.66 -0.63
CA THR A 105 10.32 19.77 -0.37
C THR A 105 10.03 20.50 -1.67
N THR A 106 8.77 20.58 -2.08
CA THR A 106 8.41 21.23 -3.35
C THR A 106 7.03 21.91 -3.30
N PRO A 107 6.85 23.07 -3.96
CA PRO A 107 5.54 23.66 -4.18
C PRO A 107 4.81 23.05 -5.39
N LEU A 108 5.46 22.17 -6.16
CA LEU A 108 4.88 21.58 -7.36
C LEU A 108 3.69 20.68 -7.04
N SER A 109 2.72 20.67 -7.97
CA SER A 109 1.70 19.62 -7.98
C SER A 109 2.36 18.27 -8.27
N GLU A 110 1.70 17.18 -7.89
CA GLU A 110 2.20 15.82 -8.18
C GLU A 110 2.44 15.62 -9.69
N ALA A 111 1.46 16.01 -10.51
CA ALA A 111 1.54 15.87 -11.96
C ALA A 111 2.70 16.68 -12.57
N ASP A 112 2.94 17.89 -12.08
CA ASP A 112 4.03 18.74 -12.58
C ASP A 112 5.40 18.24 -12.10
N LEU A 113 5.47 17.74 -10.86
CA LEU A 113 6.68 17.16 -10.29
C LEU A 113 7.14 15.96 -11.11
N PHE A 114 6.29 14.95 -11.30
CA PHE A 114 6.68 13.73 -12.02
C PHE A 114 6.94 14.00 -13.50
N ARG A 115 6.16 14.88 -14.14
CA ARG A 115 6.45 15.31 -15.52
C ARG A 115 7.84 15.92 -15.65
N SER A 116 8.22 16.78 -14.70
CA SER A 116 9.53 17.43 -14.69
C SER A 116 10.65 16.45 -14.34
N LEU A 117 10.43 15.57 -13.36
CA LEU A 117 11.39 14.56 -12.93
C LEU A 117 11.68 13.54 -14.05
N HIS A 118 10.65 12.99 -14.70
CA HIS A 118 10.82 12.08 -15.83
C HIS A 118 11.52 12.74 -17.03
N LYS A 119 11.26 14.03 -17.27
CA LYS A 119 11.98 14.78 -18.31
C LYS A 119 13.47 14.91 -17.97
N ALA A 120 13.81 15.23 -16.72
CA ALA A 120 15.19 15.35 -16.28
C ALA A 120 15.93 14.00 -16.31
N LEU A 121 15.29 12.92 -15.84
CA LEU A 121 15.84 11.56 -15.88
C LEU A 121 16.20 11.14 -17.31
N ARG A 122 15.28 11.36 -18.27
CA ARG A 122 15.55 11.08 -19.69
C ARG A 122 16.68 11.93 -20.26
N ALA A 123 16.79 13.19 -19.86
CA ALA A 123 17.84 14.08 -20.35
C ALA A 123 19.24 13.68 -19.85
N VAL A 124 19.34 13.14 -18.64
CA VAL A 124 20.60 12.62 -18.07
C VAL A 124 20.88 11.17 -18.47
N GLY A 125 19.86 10.44 -18.95
CA GLY A 125 20.00 9.03 -19.36
C GLY A 125 19.98 8.05 -18.20
N LEU A 126 19.37 8.42 -17.06
CA LEU A 126 19.20 7.52 -15.92
C LEU A 126 17.98 6.62 -16.13
N PRO A 127 18.09 5.30 -15.89
CA PRO A 127 17.00 4.34 -16.16
C PRO A 127 15.90 4.34 -15.10
N TYR A 128 15.92 5.26 -14.14
CA TYR A 128 15.01 5.21 -12.99
C TYR A 128 13.57 5.53 -13.37
N ARG A 129 12.65 4.81 -12.72
CA ARG A 129 11.23 5.11 -12.77
C ARG A 129 10.78 5.70 -11.44
N CYS A 130 10.07 6.83 -11.48
CA CYS A 130 9.57 7.48 -10.27
C CYS A 130 8.04 7.54 -10.27
N ASP A 131 7.42 7.22 -9.13
CA ASP A 131 5.99 7.39 -8.87
C ASP A 131 5.73 7.77 -7.41
N CYS A 132 4.51 8.16 -7.08
CA CYS A 132 4.09 8.41 -5.70
C CYS A 132 2.85 7.61 -5.31
N ASN A 133 2.34 6.74 -6.17
CA ASN A 133 1.16 5.94 -5.80
C ASN A 133 1.56 4.68 -5.04
N PHE A 134 2.83 4.25 -5.15
CA PHE A 134 3.39 3.09 -4.48
C PHE A 134 2.58 1.81 -4.77
N LEU A 135 1.98 1.70 -5.95
CA LEU A 135 1.23 0.50 -6.34
C LEU A 135 2.19 -0.70 -6.46
N GLY A 136 1.75 -1.86 -5.99
CA GLY A 136 2.55 -3.08 -5.87
C GLY A 136 3.42 -3.11 -4.61
N ILE A 137 4.41 -4.00 -4.60
CA ILE A 137 5.36 -4.12 -3.50
C ILE A 137 6.37 -2.97 -3.55
N THR A 138 6.59 -2.34 -2.41
CA THR A 138 7.65 -1.38 -2.15
C THR A 138 8.50 -1.89 -0.98
N PRO A 139 9.70 -2.42 -1.24
CA PRO A 139 10.64 -2.77 -0.18
C PRO A 139 11.09 -1.50 0.55
N LEU A 140 10.83 -1.44 1.86
CA LEU A 140 11.21 -0.30 2.70
C LEU A 140 12.53 -0.53 3.42
N TYR A 141 12.83 -1.78 3.74
CA TYR A 141 14.06 -2.20 4.40
C TYR A 141 14.31 -3.68 4.10
N ASP A 142 15.57 -4.03 3.88
CA ASP A 142 16.03 -5.41 3.80
C ASP A 142 17.32 -5.51 4.62
N SER A 143 17.40 -6.43 5.57
CA SER A 143 18.63 -6.65 6.30
C SER A 143 19.59 -7.35 5.34
N GLU A 144 20.64 -6.67 4.88
CA GLU A 144 21.64 -7.21 3.93
C GLU A 144 22.35 -8.50 4.41
N ALA A 145 22.04 -9.00 5.62
CA ALA A 145 22.85 -9.97 6.36
C ALA A 145 22.15 -11.26 6.83
N SER A 146 20.87 -11.52 6.53
CA SER A 146 20.23 -12.75 7.04
C SER A 146 19.28 -13.43 6.04
N ALA A 147 19.64 -14.65 5.63
CA ALA A 147 18.72 -15.56 4.97
C ALA A 147 17.47 -15.84 5.84
N ASP A 148 17.63 -15.72 7.17
CA ASP A 148 16.65 -16.04 8.22
C ASP A 148 15.84 -14.82 8.68
N ALA A 149 15.83 -13.73 7.91
CA ALA A 149 15.04 -12.54 8.23
C ALA A 149 13.53 -12.83 8.11
N CYS A 150 12.74 -12.29 9.04
CA CYS A 150 11.27 -12.37 8.99
C CYS A 150 10.70 -11.29 8.06
N ASP A 151 9.81 -11.67 7.13
CA ASP A 151 9.11 -10.73 6.27
C ASP A 151 7.96 -10.05 7.04
N VAL A 152 7.98 -8.72 7.13
CA VAL A 152 6.89 -7.90 7.69
C VAL A 152 6.19 -7.18 6.54
N ILE A 153 4.95 -7.59 6.24
CA ILE A 153 4.20 -7.11 5.08
C ILE A 153 3.03 -6.25 5.53
N ALA A 154 3.09 -4.94 5.25
CA ALA A 154 2.06 -3.98 5.59
C ALA A 154 1.12 -3.71 4.42
N VAL A 155 -0.19 -3.79 4.69
CA VAL A 155 -1.28 -3.58 3.73
C VAL A 155 -2.22 -2.48 4.25
N PRO A 156 -2.30 -1.33 3.58
CA PRO A 156 -3.08 -0.17 4.02
C PRO A 156 -4.59 -0.36 3.77
N GLY A 157 -5.43 0.56 4.25
CA GLY A 157 -6.88 0.50 4.11
C GLY A 157 -7.46 1.03 2.79
N LEU A 158 -8.79 1.01 2.68
CA LEU A 158 -9.54 1.63 1.59
C LEU A 158 -9.30 3.16 1.55
N ALA A 159 -9.32 3.74 0.35
CA ALA A 159 -9.17 5.17 0.09
C ALA A 159 -7.91 5.77 0.74
N SER A 160 -6.82 5.01 0.76
CA SER A 160 -5.61 5.38 1.49
C SER A 160 -4.37 5.37 0.59
N HIS A 161 -3.41 6.22 0.93
CA HIS A 161 -2.11 6.27 0.27
C HIS A 161 -1.16 5.28 0.95
N ALA A 162 -0.47 4.41 0.20
CA ALA A 162 0.27 3.29 0.78
C ALA A 162 1.30 3.75 1.83
N VAL A 163 2.18 4.69 1.48
CA VAL A 163 3.16 5.25 2.46
C VAL A 163 2.49 6.19 3.47
N GLY A 164 1.44 6.89 3.04
CA GLY A 164 0.82 7.97 3.83
C GLY A 164 -0.04 7.44 4.99
N SER A 165 -0.44 6.17 4.90
CA SER A 165 -1.19 5.47 5.95
C SER A 165 -0.34 5.27 7.21
N TRP A 166 0.96 5.08 7.05
CA TRP A 166 1.90 4.75 8.13
C TRP A 166 2.83 5.90 8.50
N LYS A 167 2.58 7.10 7.94
CA LYS A 167 3.38 8.31 8.10
C LYS A 167 2.98 9.04 9.38
N THR A 168 3.98 9.46 10.16
CA THR A 168 3.82 10.30 11.35
C THR A 168 3.07 11.58 10.97
N PRO A 169 2.02 11.97 11.71
CA PRO A 169 1.27 13.19 11.40
C PRO A 169 2.18 14.43 11.42
N GLY A 170 2.23 15.16 10.31
CA GLY A 170 3.03 16.39 10.18
C GLY A 170 4.50 16.20 9.80
N GLU A 171 5.02 14.97 9.81
CA GLU A 171 6.46 14.67 9.63
C GLU A 171 6.69 13.67 8.49
N ASN A 172 7.91 13.54 7.97
CA ASN A 172 8.24 12.57 6.89
C ASN A 172 8.53 11.15 7.35
N GLU A 173 8.54 10.93 8.66
CA GLU A 173 8.83 9.64 9.22
C GLU A 173 7.70 8.64 8.96
N VAL A 174 8.09 7.40 8.66
CA VAL A 174 7.21 6.27 8.42
C VAL A 174 7.73 5.16 9.32
N TRP A 175 7.00 4.81 10.39
CA TRP A 175 7.54 3.95 11.44
C TRP A 175 7.98 2.57 10.93
N LEU A 176 7.30 2.03 9.90
CA LEU A 176 7.68 0.80 9.20
C LEU A 176 9.07 0.88 8.56
N ARG A 177 9.45 2.05 8.03
CA ARG A 177 10.72 2.31 7.34
C ARG A 177 11.80 2.81 8.29
N ASP A 178 11.45 3.74 9.17
CA ASP A 178 12.42 4.58 9.88
C ASP A 178 12.70 4.15 11.32
N TRP A 179 11.78 3.41 11.94
CA TRP A 179 11.87 3.01 13.35
C TRP A 179 11.95 1.49 13.51
N LEU A 180 11.02 0.74 12.90
CA LEU A 180 10.92 -0.70 13.03
C LEU A 180 12.24 -1.43 12.69
N PRO A 181 12.97 -1.10 11.60
CA PRO A 181 14.24 -1.74 11.30
C PRO A 181 15.35 -1.46 12.32
N LYS A 182 15.28 -0.32 13.02
CA LYS A 182 16.24 0.01 14.10
C LYS A 182 15.92 -0.73 15.39
N ASP A 183 14.63 -1.03 15.60
CA ASP A 183 14.10 -1.69 16.78
C ASP A 183 14.13 -3.22 16.70
N ILE A 184 14.04 -3.76 15.48
CA ILE A 184 14.02 -5.19 15.15
C ILE A 184 14.80 -5.37 13.84
N PRO A 185 16.13 -5.48 13.87
CA PRO A 185 16.96 -5.47 12.65
C PRO A 185 16.86 -6.75 11.81
N ASN A 186 16.46 -7.89 12.39
CA ASN A 186 16.31 -9.16 11.67
C ASN A 186 14.95 -9.28 10.95
N VAL A 187 14.59 -8.27 10.15
CA VAL A 187 13.36 -8.26 9.37
C VAL A 187 13.59 -7.69 7.98
N ARG A 188 12.73 -8.07 7.04
CA ARG A 188 12.54 -7.38 5.76
C ARG A 188 11.16 -6.73 5.78
N VAL A 189 11.11 -5.41 5.57
CA VAL A 189 9.84 -4.66 5.62
C VAL A 189 9.35 -4.37 4.22
N LEU A 190 8.17 -4.90 3.90
CA LEU A 190 7.49 -4.75 2.62
C LEU A 190 6.19 -3.97 2.81
N LEU A 191 5.98 -2.98 1.96
CA LEU A 191 4.70 -2.26 1.87
C LEU A 191 4.00 -2.64 0.58
N TYR A 192 2.73 -3.05 0.65
CA TYR A 192 1.91 -3.32 -0.53
C TYR A 192 0.90 -2.20 -0.76
N GLY A 193 1.02 -1.49 -1.89
CA GLY A 193 0.01 -0.54 -2.35
C GLY A 193 -0.92 -1.14 -3.40
N TYR A 194 -2.19 -0.77 -3.34
CA TYR A 194 -3.20 -1.17 -4.31
C TYR A 194 -4.16 -0.01 -4.56
N ASP A 195 -4.82 -0.02 -5.73
CA ASP A 195 -5.73 1.05 -6.09
C ASP A 195 -7.02 0.94 -5.26
N THR A 196 -7.22 1.95 -4.41
CA THR A 196 -8.38 2.07 -3.53
C THR A 196 -9.14 3.37 -3.76
N THR A 197 -8.94 3.98 -4.92
CA THR A 197 -9.60 5.23 -5.30
C THR A 197 -11.11 5.03 -5.25
N LEU A 198 -11.83 5.90 -4.53
CA LEU A 198 -13.28 5.77 -4.39
C LEU A 198 -14.03 6.38 -5.57
N LEU A 199 -13.57 7.55 -6.04
CA LEU A 199 -14.24 8.33 -7.07
C LEU A 199 -13.59 8.15 -8.43
N LYS A 200 -14.42 8.05 -9.47
CA LYS A 200 -13.97 7.89 -10.86
C LYS A 200 -13.06 6.68 -11.01
N ASN A 201 -13.33 5.63 -10.24
CA ASN A 201 -12.61 4.38 -10.34
C ASN A 201 -13.26 3.53 -11.43
N GLU A 202 -12.47 3.15 -12.43
CA GLU A 202 -12.93 2.31 -13.54
C GLU A 202 -12.82 0.80 -13.23
N SER A 203 -12.21 0.44 -12.09
CA SER A 203 -12.03 -0.94 -11.65
C SER A 203 -13.31 -1.53 -11.08
N THR A 204 -13.66 -2.72 -11.54
CA THR A 204 -14.71 -3.58 -10.98
C THR A 204 -14.17 -4.61 -9.98
N SER A 205 -12.93 -4.43 -9.51
CA SER A 205 -12.26 -5.42 -8.65
C SER A 205 -13.04 -5.67 -7.36
N SER A 206 -13.30 -6.94 -7.08
CA SER A 206 -13.80 -7.41 -5.79
C SER A 206 -12.67 -7.48 -4.74
N ILE A 207 -13.02 -7.76 -3.49
CA ILE A 207 -12.01 -8.05 -2.46
C ILE A 207 -11.25 -9.31 -2.81
N GLU A 208 -11.90 -10.34 -3.36
CA GLU A 208 -11.25 -11.56 -3.82
C GLU A 208 -10.19 -11.28 -4.90
N ASP A 209 -10.49 -10.39 -5.85
CA ASP A 209 -9.55 -10.00 -6.92
C ASP A 209 -8.35 -9.24 -6.36
N LEU A 210 -8.60 -8.25 -5.49
CA LEU A 210 -7.54 -7.50 -4.83
C LEU A 210 -6.65 -8.40 -3.96
N SER A 211 -7.26 -9.35 -3.26
CA SER A 211 -6.56 -10.34 -2.42
C SER A 211 -5.74 -11.30 -3.26
N ARG A 212 -6.25 -11.72 -4.41
CA ARG A 212 -5.49 -12.52 -5.38
C ARG A 212 -4.28 -11.75 -5.89
N ARG A 213 -4.43 -10.47 -6.23
CA ARG A 213 -3.29 -9.63 -6.64
C ARG A 213 -2.27 -9.45 -5.53
N LEU A 214 -2.69 -9.32 -4.27
CA LEU A 214 -1.80 -9.31 -3.10
C LEU A 214 -1.01 -10.62 -3.00
N LEU A 215 -1.71 -11.76 -3.05
CA LEU A 215 -1.11 -13.10 -3.00
C LEU A 215 -0.05 -13.29 -4.09
N GLU A 216 -0.39 -12.99 -5.34
CA GLU A 216 0.52 -13.13 -6.49
C GLU A 216 1.73 -12.19 -6.37
N SER A 217 1.50 -10.93 -5.96
CA SER A 217 2.58 -9.94 -5.82
C SER A 217 3.58 -10.32 -4.74
N VAL A 218 3.09 -10.74 -3.57
CA VAL A 218 3.94 -11.14 -2.45
C VAL A 218 4.68 -12.43 -2.78
N THR A 219 3.99 -13.42 -3.34
CA THR A 219 4.60 -14.70 -3.73
C THR A 219 5.71 -14.49 -4.75
N THR A 220 5.44 -13.72 -5.81
CA THR A 220 6.42 -13.42 -6.85
C THR A 220 7.61 -12.65 -6.30
N PHE A 221 7.37 -11.63 -5.46
CA PHE A 221 8.45 -10.83 -4.86
C PHE A 221 9.36 -11.68 -3.98
N ARG A 222 8.79 -12.55 -3.16
CA ARG A 222 9.58 -13.47 -2.33
C ARG A 222 10.44 -14.33 -3.25
N LEU A 223 9.87 -15.01 -4.24
CA LEU A 223 10.64 -15.82 -5.19
C LEU A 223 11.76 -15.08 -5.93
N SER A 224 11.52 -13.86 -6.40
CA SER A 224 12.54 -13.10 -7.16
C SER A 224 13.70 -12.63 -6.31
N THR A 225 13.48 -12.42 -5.01
CA THR A 225 14.53 -12.00 -4.07
C THR A 225 15.30 -13.16 -3.45
N ASN A 226 14.77 -14.38 -3.58
CA ASN A 226 15.39 -15.61 -3.09
C ASN A 226 16.68 -15.97 -3.84
N VAL A 227 16.70 -15.79 -5.17
CA VAL A 227 17.87 -16.03 -6.03
C VAL A 227 19.05 -15.10 -5.66
N CYS A 228 18.76 -13.94 -5.08
CA CYS A 228 19.78 -12.97 -4.68
C CYS A 228 20.56 -13.40 -3.42
N ALA A 229 19.89 -14.12 -2.50
CA ALA A 229 20.50 -14.59 -1.26
C ALA A 229 21.38 -15.84 -1.45
N ALA A 230 21.12 -16.63 -2.50
CA ALA A 230 21.83 -17.88 -2.80
C ALA A 230 23.30 -17.68 -3.27
N TYR A 231 23.72 -16.47 -3.64
CA TYR A 231 25.12 -16.15 -3.97
C TYR A 231 26.02 -15.94 -2.74
N SER A 232 25.53 -16.20 -1.53
CA SER A 232 26.36 -16.29 -0.33
C SER A 232 27.21 -17.58 -0.39
N PRO A 233 28.56 -17.52 -0.27
CA PRO A 233 29.45 -18.66 -0.48
C PRO A 233 29.41 -19.73 0.63
N ARG A 234 28.30 -19.84 1.38
CA ARG A 234 28.16 -20.72 2.55
C ARG A 234 27.24 -21.93 2.38
N SER A 235 26.72 -22.23 1.19
CA SER A 235 25.93 -23.46 0.98
C SER A 235 26.38 -24.19 -0.29
N ILE A 236 27.11 -25.30 -0.12
CA ILE A 236 27.53 -26.23 -1.19
C ILE A 236 26.65 -27.49 -1.12
N ASN A 237 25.33 -27.33 -1.01
CA ASN A 237 24.38 -28.44 -1.18
C ASN A 237 23.33 -28.02 -2.20
N GLN A 238 23.58 -28.39 -3.45
CA GLN A 238 22.93 -27.96 -4.68
C GLN A 238 21.51 -28.52 -4.89
N ALA A 239 20.86 -29.01 -3.84
CA ALA A 239 19.54 -29.66 -3.90
C ALA A 239 18.39 -28.87 -3.23
N ASP A 240 18.68 -27.90 -2.34
CA ASP A 240 17.67 -27.18 -1.52
C ASP A 240 17.60 -25.65 -1.76
N GLU A 241 18.19 -25.16 -2.85
CA GLU A 241 18.30 -23.71 -3.12
C GLU A 241 16.94 -22.99 -3.29
N THR A 242 15.86 -23.73 -3.58
CA THR A 242 14.50 -23.19 -3.71
C THR A 242 13.70 -23.19 -2.39
N GLU A 243 14.08 -24.00 -1.40
CA GLU A 243 13.34 -24.13 -0.13
C GLU A 243 13.70 -23.06 0.90
N GLN A 244 14.95 -22.60 0.91
CA GLN A 244 15.56 -21.84 2.01
C GLN A 244 14.99 -20.44 2.30
N THR A 245 14.15 -19.92 1.40
CA THR A 245 13.60 -18.55 1.50
C THR A 245 12.10 -18.51 1.23
N GLN A 246 11.54 -19.56 0.61
CA GLN A 246 10.12 -19.87 0.79
C GLN A 246 9.80 -20.08 2.28
N SER A 247 10.76 -20.56 3.07
CA SER A 247 10.70 -20.77 4.53
C SER A 247 10.64 -19.50 5.39
N ARG A 248 11.02 -18.31 4.88
CA ARG A 248 11.07 -17.09 5.71
C ARG A 248 9.73 -16.88 6.44
N PRO A 249 9.73 -16.75 7.78
CA PRO A 249 8.52 -16.45 8.51
C PRO A 249 7.92 -15.13 8.06
N VAL A 250 6.59 -15.07 7.99
CA VAL A 250 5.84 -13.92 7.49
C VAL A 250 4.92 -13.39 8.57
N ILE A 251 5.04 -12.09 8.83
CA ILE A 251 4.10 -11.30 9.63
C ILE A 251 3.33 -10.40 8.68
N PHE A 252 2.00 -10.50 8.71
CA PHE A 252 1.13 -9.55 8.02
C PHE A 252 0.66 -8.45 8.97
N ILE A 253 0.65 -7.22 8.47
CA ILE A 253 0.06 -6.06 9.14
C ILE A 253 -1.03 -5.50 8.24
N GLY A 254 -2.29 -5.66 8.63
CA GLY A 254 -3.44 -5.18 7.86
C GLY A 254 -4.16 -4.03 8.56
N HIS A 255 -4.35 -2.91 7.86
CA HIS A 255 -5.21 -1.81 8.33
C HIS A 255 -6.55 -1.82 7.61
N SER A 256 -7.67 -1.76 8.35
CA SER A 256 -9.00 -1.64 7.76
C SER A 256 -9.23 -2.70 6.67
N LEU A 257 -9.64 -2.31 5.44
CA LEU A 257 -9.78 -3.20 4.28
C LEU A 257 -8.53 -4.05 4.00
N GLY A 258 -7.32 -3.53 4.23
CA GLY A 258 -6.08 -4.26 4.01
C GLY A 258 -5.98 -5.54 4.83
N GLY A 259 -6.57 -5.56 6.03
CA GLY A 259 -6.65 -6.79 6.83
C GLY A 259 -7.63 -7.83 6.28
N LEU A 260 -8.72 -7.39 5.65
CA LEU A 260 -9.62 -8.30 4.92
C LEU A 260 -8.91 -8.89 3.70
N LEU A 261 -8.10 -8.08 2.98
CA LEU A 261 -7.29 -8.57 1.86
C LEU A 261 -6.30 -9.64 2.33
N VAL A 262 -5.63 -9.42 3.46
CA VAL A 262 -4.71 -10.39 4.06
C VAL A 262 -5.45 -11.70 4.40
N LYS A 263 -6.63 -11.63 5.04
CA LYS A 263 -7.42 -12.83 5.36
C LYS A 263 -7.75 -13.63 4.11
N GLU A 264 -8.33 -12.99 3.10
CA GLU A 264 -8.75 -13.66 1.87
C GLU A 264 -7.55 -14.16 1.06
N ALA A 265 -6.42 -13.44 1.03
CA ALA A 265 -5.19 -13.92 0.39
C ALA A 265 -4.65 -15.19 1.05
N LEU A 266 -4.67 -15.26 2.39
CA LEU A 266 -4.26 -16.46 3.15
C LEU A 266 -5.24 -17.62 2.93
N VAL A 267 -6.55 -17.36 2.87
CA VAL A 267 -7.56 -18.37 2.51
C VAL A 267 -7.31 -18.91 1.10
N GLN A 268 -7.03 -18.04 0.13
CA GLN A 268 -6.71 -18.45 -1.24
C GLN A 268 -5.40 -19.25 -1.31
N ALA A 269 -4.39 -18.88 -0.52
CA ALA A 269 -3.15 -19.63 -0.41
C ALA A 269 -3.36 -21.02 0.19
N TYR A 270 -4.14 -21.13 1.28
CA TYR A 270 -4.51 -22.41 1.91
C TYR A 270 -5.27 -23.34 0.96
N ARG A 271 -6.23 -22.78 0.21
CA ARG A 271 -7.04 -23.53 -0.77
C ARG A 271 -6.34 -23.80 -2.09
N SER A 272 -5.13 -23.27 -2.29
CA SER A 272 -4.43 -23.45 -3.56
C SER A 272 -4.15 -24.94 -3.78
N PRO A 273 -4.49 -25.48 -4.97
CA PRO A 273 -4.31 -26.90 -5.26
C PRO A 273 -2.83 -27.26 -5.21
N ASP A 274 -2.51 -28.54 -4.99
CA ASP A 274 -1.12 -29.03 -5.02
C ASP A 274 -0.42 -28.76 -6.36
N SER A 275 -1.18 -28.60 -7.45
CA SER A 275 -0.66 -28.20 -8.76
C SER A 275 -0.16 -26.76 -8.83
N LYS A 276 -0.43 -25.93 -7.80
CA LYS A 276 0.08 -24.57 -7.64
C LYS A 276 0.81 -24.43 -6.28
N PRO A 277 1.95 -25.13 -6.10
CA PRO A 277 2.65 -25.18 -4.81
C PRO A 277 3.16 -23.80 -4.38
N ILE A 278 3.32 -22.88 -5.33
CA ILE A 278 3.90 -21.54 -5.17
C ILE A 278 3.21 -20.68 -4.09
N HIS A 279 1.91 -20.86 -3.84
CA HIS A 279 1.16 -20.08 -2.85
C HIS A 279 1.21 -20.65 -1.43
N LYS A 280 1.38 -21.97 -1.30
CA LYS A 280 1.31 -22.66 0.00
C LYS A 280 2.28 -22.12 1.06
N PRO A 281 3.55 -21.78 0.72
CA PRO A 281 4.50 -21.24 1.69
C PRO A 281 4.02 -19.96 2.37
N LEU A 282 3.23 -19.12 1.69
CA LEU A 282 2.78 -17.86 2.27
C LEU A 282 1.84 -18.09 3.47
N TYR A 283 0.94 -19.06 3.33
CA TYR A 283 0.06 -19.47 4.42
C TYR A 283 0.84 -20.26 5.49
N LYS A 284 1.64 -21.26 5.09
CA LYS A 284 2.38 -22.13 6.01
C LYS A 284 3.36 -21.37 6.91
N ASN A 285 4.02 -20.36 6.35
CA ASN A 285 5.05 -19.60 7.07
C ASN A 285 4.50 -18.32 7.71
N CYS A 286 3.18 -18.13 7.71
CA CYS A 286 2.55 -17.03 8.41
C CYS A 286 2.61 -17.24 9.93
N CYS A 287 3.60 -16.61 10.58
CA CYS A 287 3.88 -16.80 12.00
C CYS A 287 3.11 -15.82 12.91
N GLY A 288 2.54 -14.75 12.33
CA GLY A 288 1.72 -13.80 13.08
C GLY A 288 0.99 -12.80 12.19
N ILE A 289 -0.12 -12.26 12.71
CA ILE A 289 -0.93 -11.27 12.01
C ILE A 289 -1.29 -10.14 12.98
N ILE A 290 -1.14 -8.90 12.53
CA ILE A 290 -1.53 -7.71 13.26
C ILE A 290 -2.62 -6.99 12.48
N PHE A 291 -3.77 -6.81 13.10
CA PHE A 291 -4.91 -6.10 12.55
C PHE A 291 -5.11 -4.76 13.23
N PHE A 292 -5.28 -3.71 12.44
CA PHE A 292 -5.64 -2.37 12.92
C PHE A 292 -7.03 -2.01 12.40
N GLY A 293 -8.04 -2.06 13.27
CA GLY A 293 -9.41 -1.66 12.95
C GLY A 293 -10.02 -2.43 11.78
N VAL A 294 -9.72 -3.72 11.63
CA VAL A 294 -10.21 -4.49 10.47
C VAL A 294 -11.72 -4.76 10.63
N PRO A 295 -12.56 -4.39 9.66
CA PRO A 295 -14.01 -4.50 9.80
C PRO A 295 -14.50 -5.93 9.55
N HIS A 296 -14.18 -6.88 10.43
CA HIS A 296 -14.57 -8.28 10.23
C HIS A 296 -16.09 -8.50 10.23
N LEU A 297 -16.84 -7.64 10.91
CA LEU A 297 -18.31 -7.63 10.91
C LEU A 297 -18.90 -6.42 10.18
N GLY A 298 -18.07 -5.69 9.44
CA GLY A 298 -18.49 -4.55 8.64
C GLY A 298 -17.98 -3.20 9.15
N LEU A 299 -18.06 -2.23 8.24
CA LEU A 299 -17.60 -0.86 8.34
C LEU A 299 -18.81 0.08 8.38
N ARG A 300 -18.92 0.89 9.43
CA ARG A 300 -20.01 1.87 9.59
C ARG A 300 -19.65 3.17 8.90
N ASN A 301 -19.95 3.26 7.61
CA ASN A 301 -19.71 4.46 6.82
C ASN A 301 -20.65 4.53 5.62
N GLU A 302 -21.94 4.76 5.87
CA GLU A 302 -22.99 4.86 4.84
C GLU A 302 -22.69 5.92 3.78
N ALA A 303 -21.95 6.99 4.13
CA ALA A 303 -21.50 8.00 3.17
C ALA A 303 -20.65 7.41 2.03
N LEU A 304 -19.97 6.28 2.24
CA LEU A 304 -19.23 5.60 1.18
C LEU A 304 -20.18 4.98 0.14
N LYS A 305 -21.30 4.38 0.55
CA LYS A 305 -22.29 3.80 -0.39
C LYS A 305 -22.82 4.87 -1.32
N THR A 306 -23.27 6.00 -0.75
CA THR A 306 -23.72 7.16 -1.54
C THR A 306 -22.63 7.68 -2.47
N LEU A 307 -21.37 7.65 -2.01
CA LEU A 307 -20.26 8.16 -2.81
C LEU A 307 -19.96 7.31 -4.05
N VAL A 308 -20.11 5.99 -3.96
CA VAL A 308 -19.78 5.06 -5.05
C VAL A 308 -21.00 4.59 -5.84
N GLU A 309 -22.19 5.13 -5.56
CA GLU A 309 -23.43 4.77 -6.25
C GLU A 309 -23.28 4.90 -7.77
N GLY A 310 -23.59 3.82 -8.49
CA GLY A 310 -23.48 3.73 -9.95
C GLY A 310 -22.05 3.60 -10.49
N GLN A 311 -21.03 3.55 -9.62
CA GLN A 311 -19.63 3.37 -10.02
C GLN A 311 -19.23 1.89 -10.08
N PRO A 312 -18.25 1.52 -10.93
CA PRO A 312 -17.75 0.14 -11.05
C PRO A 312 -17.32 -0.53 -9.73
N ASN A 313 -16.84 0.25 -8.76
CA ASN A 313 -16.37 -0.23 -7.46
C ASN A 313 -17.48 -0.33 -6.38
N GLN A 314 -18.74 -0.08 -6.73
CA GLN A 314 -19.86 -0.11 -5.77
C GLN A 314 -19.96 -1.45 -5.04
N ALA A 315 -19.87 -2.57 -5.77
CA ALA A 315 -19.99 -3.91 -5.19
C ALA A 315 -18.92 -4.19 -4.10
N LEU A 316 -17.70 -3.65 -4.26
CA LEU A 316 -16.66 -3.77 -3.25
C LEU A 316 -17.06 -3.04 -1.97
N VAL A 317 -17.62 -1.83 -2.07
CA VAL A 317 -18.05 -1.05 -0.90
C VAL A 317 -19.26 -1.70 -0.22
N ASP A 318 -20.23 -2.17 -1.01
CA ASP A 318 -21.43 -2.85 -0.50
C ASP A 318 -21.08 -4.14 0.25
N SER A 319 -19.99 -4.82 -0.13
CA SER A 319 -19.52 -6.03 0.57
C SER A 319 -19.02 -5.78 1.99
N ILE A 320 -18.63 -4.53 2.33
CA ILE A 320 -18.03 -4.19 3.62
C ILE A 320 -18.84 -3.20 4.46
N VAL A 321 -19.67 -2.34 3.85
CA VAL A 321 -20.38 -1.29 4.57
C VAL A 321 -21.70 -1.80 5.15
N VAL A 322 -21.85 -1.68 6.47
CA VAL A 322 -23.03 -2.12 7.21
C VAL A 322 -23.70 -0.93 7.91
N ASP A 323 -25.03 -0.99 7.99
CA ASP A 323 -25.89 0.13 8.36
C ASP A 323 -25.85 0.44 9.85
N ASN A 324 -26.14 -0.51 10.75
CA ASN A 324 -25.96 -0.34 12.19
C ASN A 324 -26.05 -1.63 13.03
N GLU A 325 -26.69 -2.72 12.58
CA GLU A 325 -26.86 -3.93 13.43
C GLU A 325 -25.58 -4.76 13.58
N SER A 326 -24.50 -4.37 12.88
CA SER A 326 -23.21 -5.09 12.85
C SER A 326 -23.36 -6.55 12.43
N GLU A 327 -24.40 -6.88 11.68
CA GLU A 327 -24.48 -8.15 10.99
C GLU A 327 -23.50 -8.14 9.82
N PRO A 328 -22.56 -9.09 9.77
CA PRO A 328 -21.65 -9.18 8.64
C PRO A 328 -22.43 -9.45 7.36
N SER A 329 -21.99 -8.86 6.24
CA SER A 329 -22.43 -9.31 4.92
C SER A 329 -22.11 -10.81 4.75
N HIS A 330 -22.84 -11.49 3.87
CA HIS A 330 -22.55 -12.90 3.54
C HIS A 330 -21.09 -13.13 3.17
N PHE A 331 -20.49 -12.15 2.48
CA PHE A 331 -19.08 -12.16 2.12
C PHE A 331 -18.16 -12.11 3.36
N LEU A 332 -18.40 -11.18 4.29
CA LEU A 332 -17.60 -11.07 5.52
C LEU A 332 -17.73 -12.30 6.42
N ALA A 333 -18.95 -12.83 6.55
CA ALA A 333 -19.22 -14.06 7.27
C ALA A 333 -18.43 -15.25 6.66
N ARG A 334 -18.52 -15.43 5.34
CA ARG A 334 -17.77 -16.46 4.60
C ARG A 334 -16.27 -16.37 4.86
N ILE A 335 -15.67 -15.18 4.72
CA ILE A 335 -14.22 -15.01 4.95
C ILE A 335 -13.85 -15.33 6.39
N SER A 336 -14.70 -14.97 7.35
CA SER A 336 -14.45 -15.29 8.76
C SER A 336 -14.36 -16.80 8.98
N ASP A 337 -15.33 -17.55 8.46
CA ASP A 337 -15.38 -19.01 8.58
C ASP A 337 -14.26 -19.70 7.81
N ASP A 338 -13.96 -19.21 6.61
CA ASP A 338 -12.87 -19.72 5.78
C ASP A 338 -11.50 -19.52 6.44
N PHE A 339 -11.28 -18.33 6.99
CA PHE A 339 -10.03 -17.98 7.67
C PHE A 339 -9.84 -18.77 8.97
N ALA A 340 -10.92 -18.98 9.73
CA ALA A 340 -10.91 -19.83 10.93
C ALA A 340 -10.48 -21.27 10.61
N ARG A 341 -10.94 -21.82 9.48
CA ARG A 341 -10.55 -23.15 9.00
C ARG A 341 -9.11 -23.22 8.51
N CYS A 342 -8.52 -22.10 8.09
CA CYS A 342 -7.10 -22.07 7.75
C CYS A 342 -6.27 -22.27 9.02
N PHE A 343 -6.54 -21.50 10.08
CA PHE A 343 -5.68 -21.48 11.27
C PHE A 343 -6.34 -22.20 12.46
N HIS A 344 -6.04 -23.49 12.65
CA HIS A 344 -6.49 -24.29 13.79
C HIS A 344 -5.77 -23.93 15.12
N GLY A 345 -5.53 -22.63 15.39
CA GLY A 345 -4.91 -22.13 16.63
C GLY A 345 -3.38 -21.96 16.59
N GLU A 346 -2.72 -22.17 15.45
CA GLU A 346 -1.26 -22.12 15.34
C GLU A 346 -0.71 -20.69 15.12
N THR A 347 -1.44 -19.85 14.40
CA THR A 347 -1.02 -18.46 14.09
C THR A 347 -1.63 -17.47 15.07
N ARG A 348 -0.78 -16.64 15.69
CA ARG A 348 -1.20 -15.61 16.65
C ARG A 348 -1.71 -14.37 15.92
N VAL A 349 -2.90 -13.91 16.32
CA VAL A 349 -3.51 -12.68 15.79
C VAL A 349 -3.62 -11.65 16.90
N VAL A 350 -3.16 -10.44 16.65
CA VAL A 350 -3.30 -9.28 17.55
C VAL A 350 -4.19 -8.25 16.85
N SER A 351 -5.24 -7.82 17.53
CA SER A 351 -6.20 -6.83 17.02
C SER A 351 -6.14 -5.54 17.82
N PHE A 352 -5.78 -4.45 17.15
CA PHE A 352 -5.87 -3.08 17.65
C PHE A 352 -7.17 -2.43 17.19
N TYR A 353 -7.90 -1.77 18.09
CA TYR A 353 -9.19 -1.16 17.77
C TYR A 353 -9.33 0.28 18.28
N GLU A 354 -10.12 1.08 17.55
CA GLU A 354 -10.32 2.50 17.81
C GLU A 354 -11.21 2.76 19.03
N ARG A 355 -10.94 3.88 19.71
CA ARG A 355 -11.76 4.42 20.80
C ARG A 355 -12.30 5.81 20.52
N LYS A 356 -11.75 6.53 19.54
CA LYS A 356 -12.25 7.84 19.11
C LYS A 356 -13.03 7.71 17.80
N ARG A 357 -14.05 8.54 17.65
CA ARG A 357 -14.87 8.59 16.43
C ARG A 357 -14.15 9.35 15.32
N SER A 358 -14.22 8.81 14.11
CA SER A 358 -13.66 9.40 12.89
C SER A 358 -14.71 10.26 12.18
N PRO A 359 -14.34 11.42 11.60
CA PRO A 359 -15.24 12.16 10.72
C PRO A 359 -15.55 11.36 9.45
N THR A 360 -16.81 11.32 9.03
CA THR A 360 -17.19 10.75 7.74
C THR A 360 -16.79 11.67 6.58
N VAL A 361 -16.81 11.11 5.37
CA VAL A 361 -16.50 11.86 4.14
C VAL A 361 -17.74 12.59 3.64
N GLU A 362 -17.54 13.80 3.16
CA GLU A 362 -18.54 14.61 2.46
C GLU A 362 -17.96 15.19 1.18
N MET A 363 -18.81 15.49 0.21
CA MET A 363 -18.41 16.16 -1.02
C MET A 363 -18.60 17.68 -0.86
N HIS A 364 -17.50 18.43 -0.91
CA HIS A 364 -17.50 19.89 -0.85
C HIS A 364 -16.79 20.44 -2.10
N ASN A 365 -17.50 21.18 -2.95
CA ASN A 365 -16.97 21.78 -4.19
C ASN A 365 -16.25 20.77 -5.11
N GLY A 366 -16.78 19.55 -5.24
CA GLY A 366 -16.19 18.49 -6.06
C GLY A 366 -14.92 17.86 -5.49
N LYS A 367 -14.59 18.13 -4.22
CA LYS A 367 -13.51 17.48 -3.47
C LYS A 367 -14.06 16.76 -2.25
N LEU A 368 -13.48 15.60 -1.95
CA LEU A 368 -13.76 14.88 -0.71
C LEU A 368 -13.13 15.60 0.48
N SER A 369 -13.93 15.89 1.49
CA SER A 369 -13.49 16.43 2.78
C SER A 369 -13.95 15.54 3.93
N LYS A 370 -13.11 15.38 4.95
CA LYS A 370 -13.44 14.66 6.18
C LYS A 370 -14.14 15.60 7.18
N THR A 371 -15.28 16.15 6.77
CA THR A 371 -16.04 17.16 7.52
C THR A 371 -17.37 16.66 8.06
N GLY A 372 -17.76 15.43 7.70
CA GLY A 372 -19.04 14.87 8.08
C GLY A 372 -19.12 14.46 9.54
N ALA A 373 -20.32 14.01 9.92
CA ALA A 373 -20.64 13.54 11.26
C ALA A 373 -19.64 12.48 11.74
N LYS A 374 -19.22 12.56 13.01
CA LYS A 374 -18.26 11.61 13.56
C LYS A 374 -18.93 10.29 13.93
N VAL A 375 -18.38 9.18 13.42
CA VAL A 375 -18.84 7.82 13.70
C VAL A 375 -17.69 6.96 14.22
N LEU A 376 -18.02 5.94 15.01
CA LEU A 376 -17.09 4.84 15.27
C LEU A 376 -17.17 3.94 14.03
N MET A 377 -16.15 4.00 13.17
CA MET A 377 -16.13 3.34 11.87
C MET A 377 -16.14 1.82 12.03
N VAL A 378 -15.39 1.29 12.99
CA VAL A 378 -15.29 -0.13 13.27
C VAL A 378 -15.48 -0.34 14.77
N THR A 379 -16.54 -1.06 15.13
CA THR A 379 -16.82 -1.37 16.54
C THR A 379 -15.74 -2.31 17.10
N ARG A 380 -15.53 -2.32 18.42
CA ARG A 380 -14.65 -3.31 19.08
C ARG A 380 -15.00 -4.72 18.62
N LYS A 381 -16.30 -5.08 18.64
CA LYS A 381 -16.79 -6.39 18.20
C LYS A 381 -16.36 -6.70 16.76
N SER A 382 -16.52 -5.76 15.82
CA SER A 382 -16.09 -5.93 14.43
C SER A 382 -14.57 -6.08 14.30
N ALA A 383 -13.79 -5.29 15.06
CA ALA A 383 -12.32 -5.32 15.01
C ALA A 383 -11.68 -6.58 15.63
N THR A 384 -12.36 -7.23 16.59
CA THR A 384 -11.81 -8.39 17.32
C THR A 384 -12.42 -9.72 16.90
N SER A 385 -13.50 -9.73 16.10
CA SER A 385 -14.13 -10.97 15.60
C SER A 385 -13.39 -11.54 14.40
N THR A 386 -12.14 -11.98 14.60
CA THR A 386 -11.26 -12.44 13.51
C THR A 386 -11.71 -13.76 12.88
N GLY A 387 -12.55 -14.53 13.57
CA GLY A 387 -13.00 -15.88 13.19
C GLY A 387 -12.18 -16.99 13.85
N ILE A 388 -10.96 -16.72 14.32
CA ILE A 388 -10.12 -17.70 15.00
C ILE A 388 -10.64 -17.91 16.43
N THR A 389 -10.87 -19.18 16.80
CA THR A 389 -11.23 -19.55 18.17
C THR A 389 -9.98 -19.50 19.07
N GLY A 390 -10.10 -18.98 20.29
CA GLY A 390 -8.99 -18.95 21.24
C GLY A 390 -8.03 -17.76 21.11
N VAL A 391 -8.38 -16.69 20.39
CA VAL A 391 -7.66 -15.40 20.51
C VAL A 391 -7.79 -14.93 21.96
N SER A 392 -6.65 -14.76 22.64
CA SER A 392 -6.61 -14.27 24.01
C SER A 392 -7.13 -12.83 24.05
N GLU A 393 -7.96 -12.50 25.05
CA GLU A 393 -8.43 -11.11 25.25
C GLU A 393 -7.26 -10.12 25.41
N GLU A 394 -6.08 -10.60 25.85
CA GLU A 394 -4.86 -9.78 25.98
C GLU A 394 -4.25 -9.32 24.64
N ASP A 395 -4.64 -9.96 23.54
CA ASP A 395 -4.24 -9.63 22.18
C ASP A 395 -5.30 -8.75 21.47
N ASN A 396 -6.37 -8.36 22.17
CA ASN A 396 -7.35 -7.35 21.75
C ASN A 396 -7.09 -6.00 22.44
N ILE A 397 -6.36 -5.11 21.76
CA ILE A 397 -5.74 -3.93 22.39
C ILE A 397 -6.46 -2.64 21.96
N PRO A 398 -7.05 -1.87 22.90
CA PRO A 398 -7.62 -0.56 22.59
C PRO A 398 -6.53 0.48 22.33
N LEU A 399 -6.74 1.37 21.36
CA LEU A 399 -5.95 2.59 21.20
C LEU A 399 -6.87 3.81 21.29
N GLU A 400 -6.42 4.83 22.04
CA GLU A 400 -7.11 6.13 22.18
C GLU A 400 -6.95 6.99 20.91
N GLU A 401 -7.28 6.42 19.76
CA GLU A 401 -7.14 6.99 18.43
C GLU A 401 -8.42 6.82 17.61
N ASP A 402 -8.52 7.62 16.55
CA ASP A 402 -9.51 7.41 15.49
C ASP A 402 -9.04 6.33 14.50
N HIS A 403 -9.92 5.89 13.61
CA HIS A 403 -9.67 4.79 12.66
C HIS A 403 -8.39 4.95 11.84
N SER A 404 -8.06 6.19 11.46
CA SER A 404 -6.85 6.47 10.68
C SER A 404 -5.61 6.70 11.56
N GLY A 405 -5.81 7.11 12.81
CA GLY A 405 -4.78 7.27 13.84
C GLY A 405 -4.22 5.94 14.35
N LEU A 406 -4.97 4.84 14.23
CA LEU A 406 -4.53 3.49 14.66
C LEU A 406 -3.15 3.07 14.16
N VAL A 407 -2.74 3.58 13.00
CA VAL A 407 -1.49 3.22 12.31
C VAL A 407 -0.50 4.40 12.18
N LYS A 408 -0.82 5.54 12.82
CA LYS A 408 -0.07 6.79 12.73
C LYS A 408 0.41 7.22 14.10
N PHE A 409 1.63 6.81 14.41
CA PHE A 409 2.26 7.13 15.67
C PHE A 409 2.93 8.51 15.61
N GLN A 410 2.85 9.27 16.69
CA GLN A 410 3.43 10.62 16.80
C GLN A 410 4.94 10.60 17.00
N SER A 411 5.47 9.55 17.65
CA SER A 411 6.90 9.37 17.86
C SER A 411 7.26 7.91 18.15
N ARG A 412 8.54 7.56 18.00
CA ARG A 412 9.09 6.25 18.37
C ARG A 412 8.94 5.94 19.87
N GLY A 413 8.77 6.95 20.72
CA GLY A 413 8.56 6.78 22.16
C GLY A 413 7.10 6.63 22.58
N GLN A 414 6.13 6.78 21.66
CA GLN A 414 4.72 6.69 22.00
C GLN A 414 4.37 5.27 22.49
N ASP A 415 3.60 5.18 23.58
CA ASP A 415 3.20 3.91 24.19
C ASP A 415 2.55 2.96 23.19
N ALA A 416 1.63 3.47 22.35
CA ALA A 416 0.97 2.68 21.31
C ALA A 416 1.95 2.01 20.35
N TYR A 417 2.98 2.73 19.89
CA TYR A 417 4.02 2.15 19.04
C TYR A 417 4.85 1.12 19.79
N SER A 418 5.19 1.37 21.06
CA SER A 418 5.94 0.41 21.88
C SER A 418 5.21 -0.93 22.01
N VAL A 419 3.90 -0.91 22.23
CA VAL A 419 3.08 -2.13 22.28
C VAL A 419 3.10 -2.87 20.94
N VAL A 420 2.91 -2.17 19.82
CA VAL A 420 2.98 -2.75 18.47
C VAL A 420 4.35 -3.38 18.21
N ARG A 421 5.42 -2.65 18.51
CA ARG A 421 6.80 -3.12 18.37
C ARG A 421 7.05 -4.40 19.17
N GLU A 422 6.60 -4.47 20.42
CA GLU A 422 6.79 -5.68 21.24
C GLU A 422 6.01 -6.88 20.68
N ARG A 423 4.81 -6.66 20.11
CA ARG A 423 4.05 -7.73 19.45
C ARG A 423 4.76 -8.24 18.21
N ILE A 424 5.27 -7.36 17.36
CA ILE A 424 6.08 -7.75 16.19
C ILE A 424 7.34 -8.50 16.65
N ARG A 425 8.06 -7.99 17.65
CA ARG A 425 9.27 -8.64 18.19
C ARG A 425 8.99 -10.04 18.71
N SER A 426 7.88 -10.21 19.44
CA SER A 426 7.46 -11.53 19.94
C SER A 426 7.24 -12.54 18.80
N PHE A 427 6.63 -12.11 17.68
CA PHE A 427 6.45 -12.97 16.51
C PHE A 427 7.77 -13.33 15.84
N VAL A 428 8.66 -12.35 15.64
CA VAL A 428 9.99 -12.58 15.05
C VAL A 428 10.81 -13.54 15.91
N SER A 429 10.85 -13.33 17.23
CA SER A 429 11.60 -14.20 18.16
C SER A 429 11.04 -15.63 18.21
N LYS A 430 9.71 -15.80 18.22
CA LYS A 430 9.09 -17.14 18.21
C LYS A 430 9.36 -17.87 16.91
N ALA A 431 9.33 -17.17 15.78
CA ALA A 431 9.61 -17.79 14.49
C ALA A 431 11.06 -18.32 14.41
N ALA A 432 12.04 -17.53 14.85
CA ALA A 432 13.44 -17.95 14.90
C ALA A 432 13.70 -19.15 15.85
N SER A 433 12.83 -19.39 16.83
CA SER A 433 12.97 -20.53 17.76
C SER A 433 12.39 -21.84 17.20
N VAL A 434 11.47 -21.77 16.23
CA VAL A 434 10.83 -22.96 15.65
C VAL A 434 11.79 -23.69 14.70
N ASP A 435 12.63 -22.96 13.97
CA ASP A 435 13.68 -23.53 13.10
C ASP A 435 14.78 -24.27 13.88
N ASN A 436 14.89 -24.05 15.20
CA ASN A 436 15.83 -24.78 16.08
C ASN A 436 15.25 -26.10 16.64
N TYR A 437 14.03 -26.49 16.23
CA TYR A 437 13.28 -27.63 16.75
C TYR A 437 12.72 -28.53 15.64
N GLU A 438 13.44 -28.70 14.52
CA GLU A 438 13.11 -29.74 13.54
C GLU A 438 13.19 -31.13 14.20
N GLY A 439 12.00 -31.66 14.47
CA GLY A 439 11.77 -32.92 15.15
C GLY A 439 10.30 -33.03 15.55
N LYS A 440 9.38 -32.82 14.60
CA LYS A 440 7.96 -33.17 14.78
C LYS A 440 7.48 -34.01 13.62
N ASP A 441 7.47 -35.30 13.90
CA ASP A 441 6.83 -36.43 13.22
C ASP A 441 5.73 -36.06 12.23
N THR A 442 6.05 -36.16 10.95
CA THR A 442 5.07 -36.55 9.92
C THR A 442 4.88 -38.06 10.00
N ASN A 443 4.16 -38.55 11.02
CA ASN A 443 3.62 -39.92 11.04
C ASN A 443 2.53 -40.05 12.10
N ALA A 444 1.33 -39.57 11.78
CA ALA A 444 0.09 -40.13 12.31
C ALA A 444 -1.06 -39.64 11.43
N TYR A 445 -1.55 -40.50 10.55
CA TYR A 445 -2.97 -40.77 10.25
C TYR A 445 -2.98 -41.70 9.02
N GLY A 446 -2.87 -42.99 9.31
CA GLY A 446 -3.52 -44.03 8.50
C GLY A 446 -4.95 -44.23 8.96
#